data_AF-M0B503-F1
#
_entry.id   AF-M0B503-F1
#
_cell.length_a   1.000
_cell.length_b   1.000
_cell.length_c   1.000
_cell.angle_alpha   90.00
_cell.angle_beta   90.00
_cell.angle_gamma   90.00
#
_symmetry.space_group_name_H-M   'P 1'
#
loop_
_entity.id
_entity.type
_entity.pdbx_description
1 polymer ?
#
loop_
_entity_poly.entity_id
_entity_poly.type
_entity_poly.pdbx_seq_one_letter_code
_entity_poly.pdbx_strand_id
1 'polypeptide(L)' 'MQVPKLDFRELFKSAVVLVLVIAVLQYFGGIMVETPGQVDITGLATIAVVFLIFSAVIAIVTVNTSLPTPDWATRTDK' A
#
# COMPACT_ATOMS: atom_id res chain seq x y z
N MET A 1 -17.47 -17.07 -6.29
CA MET A 1 -16.60 -15.95 -5.92
C MET A 1 -15.39 -16.54 -5.21
N GLN A 2 -14.19 -16.36 -5.77
CA GLN A 2 -12.95 -16.84 -5.16
C GLN A 2 -12.41 -15.74 -4.24
N VAL A 3 -12.10 -16.09 -2.99
CA VAL A 3 -11.49 -15.16 -2.02
C VAL A 3 -9.98 -15.34 -2.10
N PRO A 4 -9.20 -14.29 -2.42
CA PRO A 4 -7.74 -14.39 -2.45
C PRO A 4 -7.18 -14.72 -1.06
N LYS A 5 -6.14 -15.56 -1.02
CA LYS A 5 -5.31 -15.69 0.20
C LYS A 5 -4.41 -14.46 0.27
N LEU A 6 -4.78 -13.51 1.11
CA LEU A 6 -3.94 -12.34 1.39
C LEU A 6 -2.91 -12.71 2.46
N ASP A 7 -1.63 -12.54 2.15
CA ASP A 7 -0.60 -12.52 3.18
C ASP A 7 -0.64 -11.17 3.88
N PHE A 8 -1.42 -11.08 4.96
CA PHE A 8 -1.56 -9.87 5.75
C PHE A 8 -0.24 -9.36 6.32
N ARG A 9 0.74 -10.25 6.56
CA ARG A 9 2.04 -9.87 7.10
C ARG A 9 2.84 -9.13 6.03
N GLU A 10 2.83 -9.62 4.80
CA GLU A 10 3.50 -8.98 3.68
C GLU A 10 2.81 -7.69 3.24
N LEU A 11 1.47 -7.67 3.26
CA LEU A 11 0.68 -6.47 3.01
C LEU A 11 0.99 -5.38 4.03
N PHE A 12 1.06 -5.74 5.32
CA PHE A 12 1.37 -4.80 6.39
C PHE A 12 2.80 -4.28 6.30
N LYS A 13 3.79 -5.15 6.02
CA LYS A 13 5.18 -4.72 5.76
C LYS A 13 5.24 -3.71 4.62
N SER A 14 4.55 -3.99 3.51
CA SER A 14 4.49 -3.09 2.35
C SER A 14 3.86 -1.75 2.71
N ALA A 15 2.77 -1.75 3.49
CA ALA A 15 2.12 -0.54 3.97
C ALA A 15 3.04 0.29 4.87
N VAL A 16 3.78 -0.34 5.78
CA VAL A 16 4.76 0.34 6.64
C VAL A 16 5.87 0.97 5.81
N VAL A 17 6.43 0.23 4.84
CA VAL A 17 7.47 0.75 3.95
C VAL A 17 6.96 1.95 3.17
N LEU A 18 5.75 1.86 2.59
CA LEU A 18 5.11 2.97 1.89
C LEU A 18 5.00 4.22 2.78
N VAL A 19 4.46 4.06 3.99
CA VAL A 19 4.29 5.17 4.95
C VAL A 19 5.63 5.80 5.30
N LEU A 20 6.66 4.98 5.56
CA LEU A 20 8.00 5.49 5.90
C LEU A 20 8.63 6.27 4.74
N VAL A 21 8.49 5.76 3.50
CA VAL A 21 9.00 6.46 2.31
C VAL A 21 8.31 7.81 2.16
N ILE A 22 6.98 7.85 2.28
CA ILE A 22 6.23 9.11 2.19
C ILE A 22 6.64 10.04 3.33
N ALA A 23 6.74 9.56 4.57
CA ALA A 23 7.15 10.37 5.71
C ALA A 23 8.53 11.02 5.52
N VAL A 24 9.50 10.28 4.98
CA VAL A 24 10.84 10.81 4.64
C VAL A 24 10.72 11.89 3.56
N LEU A 25 9.91 11.65 2.52
CA LEU A 25 9.68 12.65 1.47
C LEU A 25 8.95 13.89 1.99
N GLN A 26 8.01 13.76 2.93
CA GLN A 26 7.35 14.91 3.56
C GLN A 26 8.37 15.71 4.36
N TYR A 27 9.16 15.03 5.19
CA TYR A 27 10.13 15.68 6.08
C TYR A 27 11.22 16.42 5.30
N PHE A 28 11.84 15.80 4.29
CA PHE A 28 12.96 16.41 3.56
C PHE A 28 12.54 17.21 2.32
N GLY A 29 11.51 16.75 1.61
CA GLY A 29 11.07 17.33 0.34
C GLY A 29 9.90 18.29 0.45
N GLY A 30 9.24 18.38 1.61
CA GLY A 30 8.02 19.17 1.78
C GLY A 30 6.86 18.65 0.93
N ILE A 31 6.90 17.41 0.44
CA ILE A 31 5.81 16.87 -0.37
C ILE A 31 4.55 16.73 0.49
N MET A 32 3.37 17.13 -0.02
CA MET A 32 2.10 17.03 0.71
C MET A 32 2.03 17.74 2.08
N VAL A 33 3.01 18.60 2.41
CA VAL A 33 3.02 19.43 3.63
C VAL A 33 3.42 20.85 3.28
N GLU A 34 3.11 21.80 4.15
CA GLU A 34 3.34 23.22 3.88
C GLU A 34 4.81 23.62 4.00
N THR A 35 5.58 22.92 4.85
CA THR A 35 6.98 23.28 5.14
C THR A 35 7.87 22.05 5.32
N PRO A 36 9.11 22.04 4.79
CA PRO A 36 10.09 21.01 5.13
C PRO A 36 10.33 20.92 6.64
N GLY A 37 10.55 19.70 7.14
CA GLY A 37 10.66 19.39 8.58
C GLY A 37 9.34 19.03 9.26
N GLN A 38 8.21 19.13 8.54
CA GLN A 38 6.90 18.67 9.02
C GLN A 38 6.57 17.27 8.52
N VAL A 39 5.75 16.56 9.31
CA VAL A 39 5.19 15.26 8.93
C VAL A 39 3.71 15.27 9.30
N ASP A 40 2.84 15.02 8.32
CA ASP A 40 1.40 14.88 8.57
C ASP A 40 1.07 13.42 8.91
N ILE A 41 1.04 13.14 10.22
CA ILE A 41 0.74 11.82 10.76
C ILE A 41 -0.68 11.36 10.40
N THR A 42 -1.64 12.27 10.31
CA THR A 42 -3.04 11.94 10.01
C THR A 42 -3.19 11.54 8.55
N GLY A 43 -2.56 12.29 7.64
CA GLY A 43 -2.47 11.96 6.23
C GLY A 43 -1.78 10.62 5.99
N LEU A 44 -0.64 10.38 6.66
CA LEU A 44 0.08 9.11 6.57
C LEU A 44 -0.76 7.91 7.03
N ALA A 45 -1.48 8.05 8.15
CA ALA A 45 -2.39 7.01 8.64
C ALA A 45 -3.53 6.74 7.65
N THR A 46 -4.09 7.80 7.06
CA THR A 46 -5.13 7.70 6.03
C THR A 46 -4.62 6.95 4.80
N ILE A 47 -3.44 7.31 4.30
CA ILE A 47 -2.79 6.63 3.16
C ILE A 47 -2.55 5.15 3.46
N ALA A 48 -2.09 4.82 4.66
CA ALA A 48 -1.86 3.43 5.06
C ALA A 48 -3.14 2.58 4.98
N VAL A 49 -4.25 3.10 5.52
CA VAL A 49 -5.55 2.41 5.51
C VAL A 49 -6.07 2.27 4.08
N VAL A 50 -6.02 3.35 3.30
CA VAL A 50 -6.48 3.36 1.90
C VAL A 50 -5.68 2.37 1.06
N PHE A 51 -4.36 2.30 1.25
CA PHE A 51 -3.50 1.33 0.59
C PHE A 51 -3.94 -0.12 0.87
N LEU A 52 -4.16 -0.48 2.14
CA LEU A 52 -4.58 -1.84 2.51
C LEU A 52 -5.95 -2.20 1.88
N ILE A 53 -6.89 -1.26 1.89
CA ILE A 53 -8.22 -1.46 1.27
C ILE A 53 -8.06 -1.68 -0.24
N PHE A 54 -7.31 -0.83 -0.93
CA PHE A 54 -7.12 -0.98 -2.37
C PHE A 54 -6.36 -2.25 -2.73
N SER A 55 -5.34 -2.64 -1.98
CA SER A 55 -4.64 -3.91 -2.21
C SER A 55 -5.57 -5.11 -2.09
N ALA A 56 -6.46 -5.12 -1.09
CA ALA A 56 -7.45 -6.18 -0.93
C ALA A 56 -8.47 -6.19 -2.07
N VAL A 57 -8.98 -5.02 -2.47
CA VAL A 57 -9.93 -4.89 -3.60
C VAL A 57 -9.28 -5.35 -4.91
N ILE A 58 -8.06 -4.92 -5.19
CA ILE A 58 -7.30 -5.33 -6.38
C ILE A 58 -7.13 -6.85 -6.38
N ALA A 59 -6.71 -7.46 -5.26
CA ALA A 59 -6.57 -8.91 -5.17
C ALA A 59 -7.89 -9.65 -5.45
N ILE A 60 -9.02 -9.16 -4.92
CA ILE A 60 -10.34 -9.74 -5.18
C ILE A 60 -10.70 -9.61 -6.66
N VAL A 61 -10.55 -8.42 -7.24
CA VAL A 61 -10.83 -8.17 -8.66
C VAL A 61 -9.97 -9.09 -9.51
N THR A 62 -8.67 -9.17 -9.26
CA THR A 62 -7.76 -9.98 -10.08
C THR A 62 -8.06 -11.47 -10.00
N VAL A 63 -8.38 -12.01 -8.82
CA VAL A 63 -8.72 -13.44 -8.72
C VAL A 63 -10.09 -13.78 -9.35
N ASN A 64 -10.98 -12.79 -9.51
CA ASN A 64 -12.31 -12.99 -10.10
C ASN A 64 -12.42 -12.45 -11.54
N THR A 65 -11.35 -11.93 -12.12
CA THR A 65 -11.34 -11.41 -13.50
C THR A 65 -10.15 -11.96 -14.28
N SER A 66 -10.28 -12.06 -15.61
CA SER A 66 -9.18 -12.44 -16.50
C SER A 66 -8.22 -11.27 -16.80
N LEU A 67 -8.15 -10.28 -15.91
CA LEU A 67 -7.25 -9.15 -16.07
C LEU A 67 -5.81 -9.63 -15.84
N PRO A 68 -4.83 -9.20 -16.65
CA PRO A 68 -3.43 -9.54 -16.44
C PRO A 68 -3.00 -9.05 -15.06
N THR A 69 -2.75 -9.99 -14.16
CA THR A 69 -2.29 -9.74 -12.80
C THR A 69 -0.87 -9.19 -12.83
N PRO A 70 -0.59 -8.06 -12.16
CA PRO A 70 0.79 -7.64 -11.94
C PRO A 70 1.55 -8.69 -11.13
N ASP A 71 2.76 -9.06 -11.57
CA ASP A 71 3.57 -10.15 -11.00
C ASP A 71 3.88 -10.00 -9.49
N TRP A 72 3.81 -8.77 -8.96
CA TRP A 72 3.99 -8.49 -7.53
C TRP A 72 2.86 -9.03 -6.64
N ALA A 73 1.68 -9.32 -7.21
CA ALA A 73 0.53 -9.84 -6.48
C ALA A 73 0.42 -11.38 -6.52
N THR A 74 1.15 -12.05 -7.43
CA THR A 74 1.06 -13.50 -7.68
C THR A 74 2.36 -14.25 -7.41
N ARG A 75 3.42 -13.58 -6.95
CA ARG A 75 4.69 -14.23 -6.62
C ARG A 75 4.46 -15.25 -5.51
N THR A 76 4.31 -16.50 -5.93
CA THR A 76 4.29 -17.67 -5.08
C THR A 76 5.74 -18.13 -5.03
N ASP A 77 6.40 -17.90 -3.89
CA ASP A 77 7.71 -18.49 -3.62
C ASP A 77 7.56 -20.03 -3.66
N LYS A 78 7.94 -20.60 -4.80
CA LYS A 78 8.30 -22.00 -4.95
C LYS A 78 9.77 -22.08 -5.26
#